data_AF-Q56ZG3-F1
#
_entry.id   AF-Q56ZG3-F1
#
_cell.length_a   1.000
_cell.length_b   1.000
_cell.length_c   1.000
_cell.angle_alpha   90.00
_cell.angle_beta   90.00
_cell.angle_gamma   90.00
#
_symmetry.space_group_name_H-M   'P 1'
#
loop_
_entity.id
_entity.type
_entity.pdbx_description
1 polymer ?
#
loop_
_entity_poly.entity_id
_entity_poly.type
_entity_poly.pdbx_seq_one_letter_code
_entity_poly.pdbx_strand_id
1 'polypeptide(L)' 'MAQFCKDTVVTIWHYHGGCLVGKVVSPNRKVLGVDRLRVIDGSTFDESPGTNPQATMMMMGRYMGVKILRERLGNKAGV' A
#
# COMPACT_ATOMS: atom_id res chain seq x y z
N MET A 1 -0.35 0.36 34.62
CA MET A 1 -0.29 0.74 33.19
C MET A 1 -0.59 -0.44 32.26
N ALA A 2 0.14 -1.56 32.35
CA ALA A 2 -0.06 -2.70 31.43
C ALA A 2 -1.50 -3.26 31.39
N GLN A 3 -2.15 -3.43 32.55
CA GLN A 3 -3.54 -3.91 32.61
C GLN A 3 -4.54 -2.90 32.01
N PHE A 4 -4.40 -1.62 32.33
CA PHE A 4 -5.21 -0.54 31.76
C PHE A 4 -5.15 -0.52 30.22
N CYS A 5 -3.96 -0.67 29.63
CA CYS A 5 -3.84 -0.74 28.17
C CYS A 5 -4.61 -1.94 27.58
N LYS A 6 -4.58 -3.10 28.24
CA LYS A 6 -5.32 -4.29 27.77
C LYS A 6 -6.83 -4.12 27.89
N ASP A 7 -7.30 -3.53 28.98
CA ASP A 7 -8.73 -3.40 29.26
C ASP A 7 -9.39 -2.29 28.42
N THR A 8 -8.61 -1.30 27.98
CA THR A 8 -9.13 -0.10 27.30
C THR A 8 -8.68 0.04 25.85
N VAL A 9 -7.84 -0.86 25.33
CA VAL A 9 -7.42 -0.80 23.93
C VAL A 9 -8.62 -0.87 23.00
N VAL A 10 -8.62 0.05 22.03
CA VAL A 10 -9.55 0.06 20.90
C VAL A 10 -8.73 0.24 19.63
N THR A 11 -9.36 -0.04 18.49
CA THR A 11 -8.73 0.23 17.21
C THR A 11 -8.74 1.72 16.90
N ILE A 12 -7.69 2.17 16.21
CA ILE A 12 -7.64 3.47 15.53
C ILE A 12 -8.05 3.39 14.06
N TRP A 13 -8.57 2.23 13.64
CA TRP A 13 -9.02 1.92 12.27
C TRP A 13 -7.96 2.03 11.16
N HIS A 14 -6.67 2.06 11.52
CA HIS A 14 -5.54 2.10 10.57
C HIS A 14 -4.90 0.72 10.33
N TYR A 15 -5.72 -0.30 10.13
CA TYR A 15 -5.22 -1.63 9.78
C TYR A 15 -4.51 -1.63 8.42
N HIS A 16 -3.45 -2.43 8.31
CA HIS A 16 -2.60 -2.55 7.13
C HIS A 16 -1.98 -3.95 7.07
N GLY A 17 -1.28 -4.24 5.98
CA GLY A 17 -0.65 -5.55 5.75
C GLY A 17 -1.57 -6.61 5.15
N GLY A 18 -1.02 -7.82 4.96
CA GLY A 18 -1.71 -8.96 4.35
C GLY A 18 -1.29 -9.26 2.90
N CYS A 19 -0.78 -8.27 2.16
CA CYS A 19 -0.28 -8.40 0.80
C CYS A 19 1.13 -7.82 0.68
N LEU A 20 2.02 -8.20 1.60
CA LEU A 20 3.31 -7.55 1.79
C LEU A 20 4.22 -7.67 0.55
N VAL A 21 5.03 -6.62 0.34
CA VAL A 21 6.10 -6.61 -0.66
C VAL A 21 7.14 -7.69 -0.33
N GLY A 22 7.57 -8.44 -1.34
CA GLY A 22 8.49 -9.57 -1.20
C GLY A 22 7.83 -10.87 -0.72
N LYS A 23 6.57 -10.83 -0.25
CA LYS A 23 5.81 -12.02 0.16
C LYS A 23 4.67 -12.36 -0.79
N VAL A 24 3.85 -11.37 -1.17
CA VAL A 24 2.69 -11.54 -2.07
C VAL A 24 2.84 -10.72 -3.34
N VAL A 25 3.41 -9.52 -3.23
CA VAL A 25 3.70 -8.65 -4.38
C VAL A 25 5.19 -8.35 -4.52
N SER A 26 5.64 -8.13 -5.74
CA SER A 26 6.98 -7.60 -6.05
C SER A 26 7.14 -6.13 -5.61
N PRO A 27 8.36 -5.56 -5.62
CA PRO A 27 8.58 -4.13 -5.35
C PRO A 27 7.74 -3.20 -6.25
N ASN A 28 7.39 -3.65 -7.46
CA ASN A 28 6.53 -2.93 -8.40
C ASN A 28 5.02 -3.19 -8.20
N ARG A 29 4.64 -3.76 -7.04
CA ARG A 29 3.25 -4.07 -6.65
C ARG A 29 2.55 -5.08 -7.57
N LYS A 30 3.30 -5.81 -8.40
CA LYS A 30 2.78 -6.93 -9.19
C LYS A 30 2.63 -8.15 -8.31
N VAL A 31 1.50 -8.85 -8.38
CA VAL A 31 1.28 -10.11 -7.67
C VAL A 31 2.26 -11.16 -8.19
N LEU A 32 2.93 -11.85 -7.28
CA LEU A 32 3.94 -12.85 -7.63
C LEU A 32 3.29 -14.05 -8.34
N GLY A 33 3.85 -14.47 -9.47
CA GLY A 33 3.33 -15.59 -10.26
C GLY A 33 2.03 -15.31 -11.04
N VAL A 34 1.51 -14.08 -11.01
CA VAL A 34 0.28 -13.72 -11.72
C VAL A 34 0.51 -12.57 -12.68
N ASP A 35 0.14 -12.79 -13.94
CA ASP A 35 0.23 -11.76 -14.97
C ASP A 35 -0.89 -10.73 -14.87
N ARG A 36 -0.56 -9.48 -15.21
CA ARG A 36 -1.51 -8.36 -15.34
C ARG A 36 -2.32 -8.02 -14.07
N LEU A 37 -1.91 -8.51 -12.90
CA LEU A 37 -2.53 -8.20 -11.60
C LEU A 37 -1.58 -7.40 -10.69
N ARG A 38 -2.10 -6.35 -10.06
CA ARG A 38 -1.38 -5.53 -9.06
C ARG A 38 -2.28 -5.23 -7.87
N VAL A 39 -1.69 -5.04 -6.69
CA VAL A 39 -2.39 -4.59 -5.47
C VAL A 39 -1.76 -3.27 -5.04
N ILE A 40 -2.57 -2.21 -4.89
CA ILE A 40 -2.13 -0.86 -4.58
C ILE A 40 -3.06 -0.29 -3.50
N ASP A 41 -2.87 -0.75 -2.28
CA ASP A 41 -3.59 -0.29 -1.10
C ASP A 41 -2.75 -0.54 0.18
N GLY A 42 -3.40 -0.41 1.34
CA GLY A 42 -2.78 -0.48 2.66
C GLY A 42 -2.26 -1.88 3.01
N SER A 43 -2.72 -2.91 2.28
CA SER A 43 -2.28 -4.27 2.51
C SER A 43 -0.81 -4.52 2.15
N THR A 44 -0.20 -3.59 1.40
CA THR A 44 1.19 -3.69 0.94
C THR A 44 2.23 -3.13 1.91
N PHE A 45 1.80 -2.50 3.01
CA PHE A 45 2.68 -1.99 4.06
C PHE A 45 2.86 -2.99 5.20
N ASP A 46 4.07 -3.08 5.72
CA ASP A 46 4.42 -3.79 6.96
C ASP A 46 4.17 -2.95 8.22
N GLU A 47 4.23 -1.62 8.09
CA GLU A 47 3.93 -0.66 9.15
C GLU A 47 3.02 0.48 8.66
N SER A 48 2.25 1.10 9.57
CA SER A 48 1.37 2.22 9.22
C SER A 48 2.20 3.45 8.85
N PRO A 49 2.02 4.03 7.64
CA PRO A 49 2.77 5.22 7.25
C PRO A 49 2.23 6.48 7.95
N GLY A 50 2.91 6.88 9.03
CA GLY A 50 2.55 8.05 9.83
C GLY A 50 1.33 7.81 10.74
N THR A 51 0.92 8.87 11.47
CA THR A 51 -0.19 8.80 12.43
C THR A 51 -1.55 8.56 11.74
N ASN A 52 -1.77 9.22 10.60
CA ASN A 52 -2.94 9.00 9.74
C ASN A 52 -2.45 8.63 8.32
N PRO A 53 -2.66 7.40 7.85
CA PRO A 53 -2.10 6.91 6.59
C PRO A 53 -2.85 7.41 5.35
N GLN A 54 -3.99 8.10 5.50
CA GLN A 54 -4.88 8.44 4.38
C GLN A 54 -4.17 9.20 3.25
N ALA A 55 -3.38 10.23 3.58
CA ALA A 55 -2.69 11.02 2.57
C ALA A 55 -1.65 10.18 1.79
N THR A 56 -0.89 9.34 2.49
CA THR A 56 0.08 8.43 1.90
C THR A 56 -0.60 7.42 0.98
N MET A 57 -1.75 6.88 1.40
CA MET A 57 -2.56 5.94 0.62
C MET A 57 -3.07 6.56 -0.69
N MET A 58 -3.64 7.77 -0.62
CA MET A 58 -4.11 8.50 -1.79
C MET A 58 -2.97 8.83 -2.75
N MET A 59 -1.82 9.26 -2.20
CA MET A 59 -0.61 9.52 -2.98
C MET A 59 -0.11 8.25 -3.68
N MET A 60 -0.05 7.11 -3.00
CA MET A 60 0.38 5.84 -3.59
C MET A 60 -0.47 5.42 -4.78
N GLY A 61 -1.79 5.58 -4.70
CA GLY A 61 -2.69 5.30 -5.81
C GLY A 61 -2.31 6.09 -7.06
N ARG A 62 -2.13 7.41 -6.92
CA ARG A 62 -1.69 8.27 -8.03
C ARG A 62 -0.28 7.92 -8.51
N TYR A 63 0.67 7.73 -7.60
CA TYR A 63 2.06 7.41 -7.93
C TYR A 63 2.16 6.15 -8.79
N MET A 64 1.48 5.08 -8.38
CA MET A 64 1.49 3.83 -9.13
C MET A 64 0.74 3.94 -10.45
N GLY A 65 -0.36 4.71 -10.51
CA GLY A 65 -1.07 5.00 -11.76
C GLY A 65 -0.17 5.70 -12.79
N VAL A 66 0.55 6.75 -12.38
CA VAL A 66 1.51 7.46 -13.23
C VAL A 66 2.65 6.54 -13.66
N LYS A 67 3.18 5.72 -12.75
CA LYS A 67 4.23 4.74 -13.06
C LYS A 67 3.77 3.74 -14.12
N ILE A 68 2.54 3.20 -14.01
CA ILE A 68 1.95 2.30 -15.01
C ILE A 68 1.82 2.98 -16.37
N LEU A 69 1.36 4.23 -16.41
CA LEU A 69 1.21 4.98 -17.66
C LEU A 69 2.57 5.23 -18.33
N ARG A 70 3.58 5.63 -17.56
CA ARG A 70 4.95 5.83 -18.08
C ARG A 70 5.57 4.52 -18.56
N GLU A 71 5.36 3.41 -17.85
CA GLU A 71 5.80 2.08 -18.29
C GLU A 71 5.17 1.67 -19.64
N ARG A 72 3.91 2.06 -19.90
CA ARG A 72 3.17 1.66 -21.11
C ARG A 72 3.37 2.60 -22.29
N LEU A 73 3.43 3.91 -22.04
CA LEU A 73 3.34 4.95 -23.07
C LEU A 73 4.64 5.75 -23.22
N GLY A 74 5.58 5.61 -22.29
CA GLY A 74 6.81 6.42 -22.25
C GLY A 74 6.48 7.91 -22.25
N ASN A 75 7.15 8.67 -23.12
CA ASN A 75 6.94 10.12 -23.27
C ASN A 75 5.52 10.51 -23.68
N LYS A 76 4.72 9.58 -24.23
CA LYS A 76 3.32 9.85 -24.62
C LYS A 76 2.34 9.81 -23.44
N ALA A 77 2.80 9.49 -22.23
CA ALA A 77 1.94 9.39 -21.05
C ALA A 77 1.30 10.72 -20.65
N GLY A 78 1.95 11.86 -20.93
CA GLY A 78 1.41 13.19 -20.62
C GLY A 78 1.21 13.45 -19.11
N VAL A 79 1.86 12.67 -18.25
CA VAL A 79 1.79 12.71 -16.77
C VAL A 79 3.12 12.48 -16.10
#